data_AF-A0A1I0KSC6-F1
#
_entry.id   AF-A0A1I0KSC6-F1
#
_cell.length_a   1.000
_cell.length_b   1.000
_cell.length_c   1.000
_cell.angle_alpha   90.00
_cell.angle_beta   90.00
_cell.angle_gamma   90.00
#
_symmetry.space_group_name_H-M   'P 1'
#
loop_
_entity.id
_entity.type
_entity.pdbx_description
1 polymer ?
#
loop_
_entity_poly.entity_id
_entity_poly.type
_entity_poly.pdbx_seq_one_letter_code
_entity_poly.pdbx_strand_id
1 'polypeptide(L)'
;MELEKELEQFRQEAQRLKAGRRSGSLPFPEALRAFAVRYAEHTVAKGGTVTDAAQKLGVSGPTLYEWRKGRPAGHRRPKPAEKGAALVPVHVSERPARAEGAGVPQVALVSPGGWRVEGLTLEAAAQLLGRLGC
;
A
#
# COMPACT_ATOMS: atom_id res chain seq x y z
N MET A 1 34.17 1.41 -15.09
CA MET A 1 34.66 0.21 -15.82
C MET A 1 34.40 -1.10 -15.08
N GLU A 2 34.93 -1.39 -13.88
CA GLU A 2 34.57 -2.66 -13.17
C GLU A 2 33.10 -2.71 -12.72
N LEU A 3 32.60 -1.64 -12.11
CA LEU A 3 31.23 -1.59 -11.61
C LEU A 3 30.15 -1.65 -12.72
N GLU A 4 30.50 -1.20 -13.94
CA GLU A 4 29.60 -1.27 -15.10
C GLU A 4 29.52 -2.69 -15.65
N LYS A 5 30.65 -3.41 -15.69
CA LYS A 5 30.68 -4.84 -16.05
C LYS A 5 29.91 -5.68 -15.04
N GLU A 6 30.07 -5.40 -13.75
CA GLU A 6 29.28 -6.08 -12.70
C GLU A 6 27.78 -5.76 -12.80
N LEU A 7 27.41 -4.53 -13.20
CA LEU A 7 26.01 -4.15 -13.42
C LEU A 7 25.39 -4.90 -14.60
N GLU A 8 26.13 -5.07 -15.70
CA GLU A 8 25.68 -5.83 -16.85
C GLU A 8 25.51 -7.32 -16.52
N GLN A 9 26.46 -7.90 -15.79
CA GLN A 9 26.35 -9.28 -15.29
C GLN A 9 25.14 -9.44 -14.36
N PHE A 10 24.92 -8.49 -13.45
CA PHE A 10 23.74 -8.48 -12.59
C PHE A 10 22.45 -8.45 -13.41
N ARG A 11 22.38 -7.61 -14.45
CA ARG A 11 21.20 -7.53 -15.33
C ARG A 11 20.94 -8.84 -16.06
N GLN A 12 21.98 -9.47 -16.61
CA GLN A 12 21.87 -10.76 -17.31
C GLN A 12 21.37 -11.86 -16.36
N GLU A 13 21.96 -11.95 -15.16
CA GLU A 13 21.57 -12.95 -14.18
C GLU A 13 20.16 -12.69 -13.62
N ALA A 14 19.82 -11.42 -13.37
CA ALA A 14 18.47 -11.02 -12.96
C ALA A 14 17.43 -11.32 -14.04
N GLN A 15 17.76 -11.14 -15.32
CA GLN A 15 16.89 -11.49 -16.44
C GLN A 15 16.73 -13.01 -16.58
N ARG A 16 17.82 -13.79 -16.49
CA ARG A 16 17.77 -15.26 -16.46
C ARG A 16 16.85 -15.77 -15.35
N LEU A 17 17.01 -15.20 -14.15
CA LEU A 17 16.17 -15.52 -13.00
C LEU A 17 14.73 -15.03 -13.11
N LYS A 18 14.42 -14.06 -13.99
CA LYS A 18 13.05 -13.59 -14.26
C LYS A 18 12.36 -14.43 -15.34
N ALA A 19 13.09 -14.81 -16.39
CA ALA A 19 12.57 -15.61 -17.50
C ALA A 19 12.08 -17.01 -17.06
N GLY A 20 12.68 -17.57 -16.00
CA GLY A 20 12.26 -18.85 -15.42
C GLY A 20 11.17 -18.78 -14.34
N ARG A 21 10.60 -17.60 -14.02
CA ARG A 21 9.69 -17.47 -12.86
C ARG A 21 8.27 -17.96 -13.14
N ARG A 22 7.93 -19.11 -12.57
CA ARG A 22 6.55 -19.45 -12.19
C ARG A 22 6.22 -18.85 -10.82
N SER A 23 4.92 -18.74 -10.52
CA SER A 23 4.43 -18.37 -9.17
C SER A 23 5.05 -19.31 -8.13
N GLY A 24 5.79 -18.77 -7.15
CA GLY A 24 6.53 -19.55 -6.15
C GLY A 24 8.02 -19.79 -6.44
N SER A 25 8.60 -19.12 -7.43
CA SER A 25 10.03 -19.21 -7.76
C SER A 25 10.96 -18.72 -6.62
N LEU A 26 12.16 -19.30 -6.59
CA LEU A 26 13.20 -19.05 -5.57
C LEU A 26 13.58 -17.56 -5.49
N PRO A 27 13.91 -17.07 -4.28
CA PRO A 27 14.33 -15.68 -4.07
C PRO A 27 15.62 -15.36 -4.84
N PHE A 28 15.89 -14.07 -5.05
CA PHE A 28 17.16 -13.63 -5.62
C PHE A 28 18.34 -14.15 -4.75
N PRO A 29 19.38 -14.75 -5.37
CA PRO A 29 20.60 -15.13 -4.68
C PRO A 29 21.18 -14.00 -3.83
N GLU A 30 21.77 -14.37 -2.68
CA GLU A 30 22.31 -13.41 -1.73
C GLU A 30 23.40 -12.51 -2.32
N ALA A 31 24.31 -13.09 -3.12
CA ALA A 31 25.37 -12.34 -3.79
C ALA A 31 24.83 -11.20 -4.69
N LEU A 32 23.72 -11.46 -5.40
CA LEU A 32 23.07 -10.45 -6.23
C LEU A 32 22.46 -9.34 -5.36
N ARG A 33 21.80 -9.70 -4.24
CA ARG A 33 21.24 -8.71 -3.31
C ARG A 33 22.32 -7.83 -2.70
N ALA A 34 23.43 -8.44 -2.27
CA ALA A 34 24.58 -7.72 -1.70
C ALA A 34 25.19 -6.74 -2.72
N PHE A 35 25.35 -7.16 -3.98
CA PHE A 35 25.78 -6.27 -5.05
C PHE A 35 24.80 -5.11 -5.27
N ALA A 36 23.49 -5.39 -5.35
CA ALA A 36 22.47 -4.37 -5.55
C ALA A 36 22.47 -3.31 -4.44
N VAL A 37 22.68 -3.71 -3.18
CA VAL A 37 22.80 -2.80 -2.03
C VAL A 37 24.06 -1.93 -2.16
N ARG A 38 25.23 -2.53 -2.43
CA ARG A 38 26.49 -1.79 -2.65
C ARG A 38 26.38 -0.78 -3.79
N TYR A 39 25.74 -1.17 -4.90
CA TYR A 39 25.53 -0.30 -6.04
C TYR A 39 24.61 0.89 -5.70
N ALA A 40 23.56 0.64 -4.91
CA ALA A 40 22.68 1.70 -4.44
C ALA A 40 23.39 2.69 -3.51
N GLU A 41 24.20 2.20 -2.58
CA GLU A 41 25.01 3.04 -1.67
C GLU A 41 26.00 3.91 -2.45
N HIS A 42 26.72 3.32 -3.39
CA HIS A 42 27.63 4.05 -4.27
C HIS A 42 26.89 5.10 -5.13
N THR A 43 25.68 4.79 -5.61
CA THR A 43 24.87 5.74 -6.39
C THR A 43 24.42 6.93 -5.54
N VAL A 44 24.00 6.69 -4.29
CA VAL A 44 23.62 7.75 -3.35
C VAL A 44 24.82 8.59 -2.95
N ALA A 45 25.98 7.98 -2.71
CA ALA A 45 27.21 8.70 -2.40
C ALA A 45 27.65 9.66 -3.52
N LYS A 46 27.29 9.36 -4.77
CA LYS A 46 27.52 10.22 -5.94
C LYS A 46 26.43 11.28 -6.18
N GLY A 47 25.48 11.42 -5.25
CA GLY A 47 24.38 12.38 -5.35
C GLY A 47 23.16 11.89 -6.15
N GLY A 48 23.13 10.61 -6.54
CA GLY A 48 21.97 9.99 -7.19
C GLY A 48 20.91 9.51 -6.19
N THR A 49 19.77 9.05 -6.70
CA THR A 49 18.71 8.48 -5.86
C THR A 49 18.74 6.95 -5.85
N VAL A 50 18.12 6.37 -4.82
CA VAL A 50 17.90 4.92 -4.74
C VAL A 50 17.01 4.43 -5.89
N THR A 51 16.09 5.27 -6.35
CA THR A 51 15.22 4.98 -7.50
C THR A 51 16.03 4.86 -8.78
N ASP A 52 17.01 5.76 -9.01
CA ASP A 52 17.91 5.69 -10.16
C ASP A 52 18.73 4.41 -10.14
N ALA A 53 19.23 4.01 -8.96
CA ALA A 53 19.93 2.75 -8.79
C ALA A 53 19.03 1.55 -9.11
N ALA A 54 17.78 1.54 -8.63
CA ALA A 54 16.81 0.46 -8.90
C ALA A 54 16.49 0.34 -10.40
N GLN A 55 16.29 1.47 -11.08
CA GLN A 55 16.04 1.50 -12.52
C GLN A 55 17.25 0.97 -13.28
N LYS A 56 18.47 1.38 -12.90
CA LYS A 56 19.70 0.85 -13.50
C LYS A 56 19.91 -0.63 -13.20
N LEU A 57 19.52 -1.13 -12.05
CA LEU A 57 19.60 -2.57 -11.72
C LEU A 57 18.47 -3.39 -12.36
N GLY A 58 17.42 -2.76 -12.88
CA GLY A 58 16.26 -3.46 -13.42
C GLY A 58 15.41 -4.17 -12.34
N VAL A 59 15.43 -3.66 -11.11
CA VAL A 59 14.62 -4.15 -9.98
C VAL A 59 13.63 -3.06 -9.55
N SER A 60 12.53 -3.43 -8.89
CA SER A 60 11.60 -2.42 -8.37
C SER A 60 12.19 -1.69 -7.17
N GLY A 61 11.92 -0.38 -7.06
CA GLY A 61 12.37 0.45 -5.94
C GLY A 61 12.04 -0.14 -4.55
N PRO A 62 10.81 -0.63 -4.31
CA PRO A 62 10.47 -1.30 -3.04
C PRO A 62 11.33 -2.55 -2.75
N THR A 63 11.67 -3.34 -3.78
CA THR A 63 12.52 -4.54 -3.61
C THR A 63 13.92 -4.16 -3.15
N LEU A 64 14.51 -3.14 -3.80
CA LEU A 64 15.84 -2.64 -3.42
C LEU A 64 15.83 -2.03 -2.02
N TYR A 65 14.75 -1.35 -1.65
CA TYR A 65 14.60 -0.77 -0.33
C TYR A 65 14.52 -1.82 0.79
N GLU A 66 13.81 -2.93 0.58
CA GLU A 66 13.79 -4.05 1.54
C GLU A 66 15.16 -4.70 1.70
N TRP A 67 15.92 -4.89 0.60
CA TRP A 67 17.30 -5.42 0.68
C TRP A 67 18.24 -4.49 1.45
N ARG A 68 18.14 -3.17 1.25
CA ARG A 68 18.92 -2.18 2.02
C ARG A 68 18.60 -2.18 3.51
N LYS A 69 17.37 -2.57 3.90
CA LYS A 69 16.99 -2.73 5.31
C LYS A 69 17.46 -4.04 5.94
N GLY A 70 18.26 -4.84 5.22
CA GLY A 70 18.68 -6.17 5.68
C GLY A 70 17.55 -7.17 5.76
N ARG A 71 16.39 -6.90 5.15
CA ARG A 71 15.25 -7.82 5.14
C ARG A 71 15.47 -8.83 4.00
N PRO A 72 15.58 -10.13 4.29
CA PRO A 72 15.74 -11.13 3.25
C PRO A 72 14.56 -11.08 2.28
N ALA A 73 14.87 -11.05 0.99
CA ALA A 73 13.90 -11.13 -0.09
C ALA A 73 13.01 -12.36 0.11
N GLY A 74 11.75 -12.15 0.44
CA GLY A 74 10.70 -13.15 0.29
C GLY A 74 11.01 -14.50 0.93
N HIS A 75 11.31 -14.53 2.23
CA HIS A 75 10.55 -15.54 2.99
C HIS A 75 9.10 -15.13 2.76
N ARG A 76 8.27 -16.04 2.25
CA ARG A 76 6.82 -15.89 2.42
C ARG A 76 6.68 -15.40 3.86
N ARG A 77 6.19 -14.17 4.08
CA ARG A 77 5.51 -13.92 5.36
C ARG A 77 4.63 -15.15 5.51
N PRO A 78 4.73 -15.94 6.60
CA PRO A 78 3.76 -17.00 6.80
C PRO A 78 2.43 -16.32 6.52
N LYS A 79 1.73 -16.78 5.47
CA LYS A 79 0.41 -16.27 5.10
C LYS A 79 -0.28 -16.14 6.45
N PRO A 80 -0.59 -14.93 6.95
CA PRO A 80 -1.06 -14.78 8.33
C PRO A 80 -2.13 -15.81 8.45
N ALA A 81 -1.88 -16.84 9.28
CA ALA A 81 -2.59 -18.12 9.24
C ALA A 81 -4.03 -17.71 9.10
N GLU A 82 -4.66 -18.05 7.96
CA GLU A 82 -5.90 -17.44 7.54
C GLU A 82 -6.78 -17.40 8.78
N LYS A 83 -6.84 -16.23 9.42
CA LYS A 83 -8.00 -15.86 10.16
C LYS A 83 -8.94 -15.59 9.01
N GLY A 84 -9.40 -16.68 8.37
CA GLY A 84 -10.76 -16.73 7.91
C GLY A 84 -11.51 -16.37 9.17
N ALA A 85 -11.74 -15.07 9.34
CA ALA A 85 -12.83 -14.61 10.16
C ALA A 85 -13.97 -15.43 9.58
N ALA A 86 -14.41 -16.44 10.34
CA ALA A 86 -15.52 -17.28 9.94
C ALA A 86 -16.59 -16.31 9.46
N LEU A 87 -17.06 -16.49 8.22
CA LEU A 87 -18.03 -15.58 7.66
C LEU A 87 -19.21 -15.55 8.63
N VAL A 88 -19.42 -14.39 9.25
CA VAL A 88 -20.52 -14.21 10.19
C VAL A 88 -21.77 -14.01 9.33
N PRO A 89 -22.90 -14.66 9.67
CA PRO A 89 -24.15 -14.44 8.97
C PRO A 89 -24.47 -12.93 8.93
N VAL A 90 -24.56 -12.37 7.73
CA VAL A 90 -24.99 -10.99 7.52
C VAL A 90 -26.49 -10.99 7.27
N HIS A 91 -27.25 -10.38 8.17
CA HIS A 91 -28.63 -10.05 7.89
C HIS A 91 -28.67 -8.82 6.99
N VAL A 92 -29.04 -9.02 5.73
CA VAL A 92 -29.38 -7.92 4.82
C VAL A 92 -30.82 -7.53 5.10
N SER A 93 -31.02 -6.46 5.85
CA SER A 93 -32.32 -5.80 5.90
C SER A 93 -32.53 -5.03 4.61
N GLU A 94 -33.73 -5.14 4.03
CA GLU A 94 -34.13 -4.23 2.96
C GLU A 94 -33.93 -2.79 3.45
N ARG A 95 -33.28 -1.95 2.63
CA ARG A 95 -33.23 -0.52 2.88
C ARG A 95 -34.69 -0.09 3.02
N PRO A 96 -35.13 0.45 4.19
CA PRO A 96 -36.51 0.87 4.33
C PRO A 96 -36.79 1.80 3.17
N ALA A 97 -37.83 1.46 2.39
CA ALA A 97 -38.32 2.32 1.33
C ALA A 97 -38.36 3.72 1.95
N ARG A 98 -37.57 4.64 1.38
CA ARG A 98 -37.54 6.02 1.84
C ARG A 98 -39.00 6.40 1.90
N ALA A 99 -39.53 6.62 3.10
CA ALA A 99 -40.89 7.05 3.22
C ALA A 99 -40.94 8.31 2.37
N GLU A 100 -41.64 8.25 1.24
CA GLU A 100 -42.09 9.42 0.51
C GLU A 100 -43.19 10.07 1.37
N GLY A 101 -42.83 10.35 2.63
CA GLY A 101 -43.55 11.18 3.56
C GLY A 101 -43.09 12.60 3.28
N ALA A 102 -43.86 13.27 2.43
CA ALA A 102 -44.09 14.70 2.47
C ALA A 102 -42.88 15.60 2.80
N GLY A 103 -42.20 16.07 1.74
CA GLY A 103 -42.04 17.52 1.55
C GLY A 103 -41.09 18.31 2.45
N VAL A 104 -40.20 17.70 3.24
CA VAL A 104 -39.18 18.48 3.97
C VAL A 104 -37.77 17.91 3.73
N PRO A 105 -36.82 18.71 3.20
CA PRO A 105 -35.44 18.27 3.05
C PRO A 105 -34.83 17.96 4.42
N GLN A 106 -34.44 16.71 4.63
CA GLN A 106 -33.73 16.28 5.83
C GLN A 106 -32.24 16.60 5.70
N VAL A 107 -31.69 17.21 6.74
CA VAL A 107 -30.29 17.63 6.86
C VAL A 107 -29.56 16.64 7.76
N ALA A 108 -28.32 16.32 7.40
CA ALA A 108 -27.41 15.58 8.26
C ALA A 108 -26.28 16.50 8.72
N LEU A 109 -25.97 16.48 10.02
CA LEU A 109 -24.84 17.20 10.60
C LEU A 109 -23.71 16.23 10.92
N VAL A 110 -22.51 16.56 10.46
CA VAL A 110 -21.28 15.80 10.74
C VAL A 110 -20.35 16.69 11.53
N SER A 111 -19.90 16.21 12.68
CA SER A 111 -18.96 16.97 13.51
C SER A 111 -17.51 16.66 13.18
N PRO A 112 -16.59 17.58 13.55
CA PRO A 112 -15.15 17.30 13.51
C PRO A 112 -14.73 16.10 14.37
N GLY A 113 -15.51 15.78 15.42
CA GLY A 113 -15.28 14.62 16.29
C GLY A 113 -15.77 13.28 15.73
N GLY A 114 -16.30 13.27 14.50
CA GLY A 114 -16.67 12.05 13.79
C GLY A 114 -18.08 11.52 14.08
N TRP A 115 -18.92 12.27 14.80
CA TRP A 115 -20.33 11.90 14.99
C TRP A 115 -21.21 12.49 13.89
N ARG A 116 -22.24 11.73 13.47
CA ARG A 116 -23.21 12.12 12.44
C ARG A 116 -24.62 11.99 12.98
N VAL A 117 -25.41 13.05 12.85
CA VAL A 117 -26.83 13.09 13.22
C VAL A 117 -27.65 13.25 11.94
N GLU A 118 -28.64 12.39 11.73
CA GLU A 118 -29.49 12.39 10.54
C GLU A 118 -30.95 12.71 10.87
N GLY A 119 -31.75 13.00 9.84
CA GLY A 119 -33.20 13.21 9.99
C GLY A 119 -33.57 14.56 10.60
N LEU A 120 -32.64 15.52 10.67
CA LEU A 120 -32.93 16.85 11.17
C LEU A 120 -33.67 17.67 10.11
N THR A 121 -34.63 18.50 10.55
CA THR A 121 -35.11 19.60 9.70
C THR A 121 -34.03 20.67 9.60
N LEU A 122 -34.09 21.51 8.57
CA LEU A 122 -33.17 22.64 8.41
C LEU A 122 -33.14 23.55 9.65
N GLU A 123 -34.31 23.83 10.22
CA GLU A 123 -34.44 24.64 11.43
C GLU A 123 -33.82 23.96 12.66
N ALA A 124 -34.07 22.66 12.85
CA ALA A 124 -33.46 21.90 13.94
C ALA A 124 -31.93 21.84 13.80
N ALA A 125 -31.41 21.73 12.57
CA ALA A 125 -29.98 21.80 12.30
C ALA A 125 -29.40 23.18 12.65
N ALA A 126 -30.07 24.27 12.27
CA ALA A 126 -29.64 25.64 12.60
C ALA A 126 -29.65 25.91 14.11
N GLN A 127 -30.69 25.46 14.82
CA GLN A 127 -30.76 25.58 16.28
C GLN A 127 -29.66 24.78 16.97
N LEU A 128 -29.35 23.58 16.48
CA LEU A 128 -28.27 22.76 17.04
C LEU A 128 -26.91 23.42 16.83
N LEU A 129 -26.64 23.93 15.62
CA LEU A 129 -25.39 24.66 15.32
C LEU A 129 -25.24 25.91 16.19
N GLY A 130 -26.32 26.70 16.37
CA GLY A 130 -26.31 27.88 17.23
C GLY A 130 -26.03 27.55 18.71
N ARG A 131 -26.53 26.41 19.21
CA ARG A 131 -26.22 25.93 20.58
C ARG A 131 -24.78 25.42 20.73
N LEU A 132 -24.19 24.91 19.65
CA LEU A 132 -22.82 24.42 19.61
C LEU A 132 -21.79 25.54 19.37
N GLY A 133 -22.23 26.76 19.04
CA GLY A 133 -21.37 27.91 18.79
C GLY A 133 -20.69 27.91 17.41
N CYS A 134 -21.30 27.23 16.44
CA CYS A 134 -20.87 27.19 15.04
C CYS A 134 -21.70 28.14 14.16
#